data_AF-X6P5Y0-F1
#
_entry.id   AF-X6P5Y0-F1
#
_cell.length_a   1.000
_cell.length_b   1.000
_cell.length_c   1.000
_cell.angle_alpha   90.00
_cell.angle_beta   90.00
_cell.angle_gamma   90.00
#
_symmetry.space_group_name_H-M   'P 1'
#
loop_
_entity.id
_entity.type
_entity.pdbx_description
1 polymer ?
#
loop_
_entity_poly.entity_id
_entity_poly.type
_entity_poly.pdbx_seq_one_letter_code
_entity_poly.pdbx_strand_id
1 'polypeptide(L)'
;MDNRTTTERETEQSRQITSQFQTLKELPTPLEQSQCVLHKHELLICGGISRRACYSYHTLKNEYKFICEYPSHVTLWGHCVVKLVNSNSNSDKDNNQITLLSFGGSPITKKHTLVMKYVSVWSDGDNNDDENENETNKSKKLSKLNQLNKSNNYNEWIPFTDNHNHPIIIRRNDDYYLGARVLIGGINNHLLFITYRDNNISVFDLNTFQFIKHDQLPTNNIIKYHCF
;
A
#
# COMPACT_ATOMS: atom_id res chain seq x y z
N MET A 1 10.18 -35.54 -70.43
CA MET A 1 9.63 -36.33 -69.32
C MET A 1 10.71 -36.40 -68.26
N ASP A 2 10.40 -35.83 -67.10
CA ASP A 2 10.97 -36.06 -65.76
C ASP A 2 11.13 -34.72 -65.00
N ASN A 3 10.00 -34.30 -64.43
CA ASN A 3 9.91 -33.27 -63.41
C ASN A 3 10.37 -33.87 -62.07
N ARG A 4 11.50 -33.41 -61.55
CA ARG A 4 11.90 -33.64 -60.15
C ARG A 4 11.46 -32.44 -59.32
N THR A 5 10.38 -32.63 -58.59
CA THR A 5 9.88 -31.71 -57.56
C THR A 5 10.80 -31.77 -56.35
N THR A 6 11.55 -30.70 -56.09
CA THR A 6 12.28 -30.48 -54.83
C THR A 6 11.30 -29.99 -53.78
N THR A 7 11.10 -30.79 -52.73
CA THR A 7 10.30 -30.42 -51.56
C THR A 7 11.17 -29.60 -50.60
N GLU A 8 11.03 -28.28 -50.61
CA GLU A 8 11.55 -27.44 -49.53
C GLU A 8 10.63 -27.61 -48.31
N ARG A 9 11.13 -28.32 -47.29
CA ARG A 9 10.54 -28.27 -45.95
C ARG A 9 10.93 -26.94 -45.33
N GLU A 10 10.04 -25.96 -45.42
CA GLU A 10 10.06 -24.83 -44.50
C GLU A 10 9.73 -25.38 -43.10
N THR A 11 10.76 -25.56 -42.27
CA THR A 11 10.56 -25.71 -40.84
C THR A 11 10.09 -24.38 -40.29
N GLU A 12 8.77 -24.25 -40.15
CA GLU A 12 8.12 -23.16 -39.43
C GLU A 12 8.50 -23.29 -37.95
N GLN A 13 9.64 -22.70 -37.57
CA GLN A 13 9.98 -22.46 -36.18
C GLN A 13 8.96 -21.45 -35.63
N SER A 14 7.89 -21.97 -35.03
CA SER A 14 6.98 -21.18 -34.22
C SER A 14 7.77 -20.61 -33.04
N ARG A 15 8.29 -19.39 -33.21
CA ARG A 15 8.74 -18.58 -32.09
C ARG A 15 7.50 -18.27 -31.25
N GLN A 16 7.24 -19.10 -30.24
CA GLN A 16 6.34 -18.74 -29.15
C GLN A 16 6.89 -17.45 -28.55
N ILE A 17 6.25 -16.33 -28.87
CA ILE A 17 6.49 -15.06 -28.21
C ILE A 17 5.94 -15.25 -26.79
N THR A 18 6.79 -15.69 -25.88
CA THR A 18 6.51 -15.63 -24.45
C THR A 18 6.30 -14.17 -24.11
N SER A 19 5.03 -13.78 -23.95
CA SER A 19 4.67 -12.47 -23.44
C SER A 19 5.35 -12.26 -22.09
N GLN A 20 6.16 -11.21 -21.97
CA GLN A 20 6.78 -10.83 -20.69
C GLN A 20 5.76 -10.33 -19.66
N PHE A 21 4.54 -10.03 -20.12
CA PHE A 21 3.44 -9.54 -19.30
C PHE A 21 2.29 -10.53 -19.29
N GLN A 22 1.72 -10.73 -18.11
CA GLN A 22 0.49 -11.47 -17.94
C GLN A 22 -0.62 -10.51 -17.53
N THR A 23 -1.75 -10.59 -18.23
CA THR A 23 -2.97 -9.89 -17.80
C THR A 23 -3.50 -10.56 -16.53
N LEU A 24 -3.61 -9.78 -15.47
CA LEU A 24 -4.15 -10.22 -14.18
C LEU A 24 -5.66 -10.00 -14.11
N LYS A 25 -6.29 -10.49 -13.04
CA LYS A 25 -7.71 -10.25 -12.77
C LYS A 25 -7.99 -8.74 -12.73
N GLU A 26 -9.06 -8.32 -13.38
CA GLU A 26 -9.48 -6.92 -13.37
C GLU A 26 -9.81 -6.46 -11.95
N LEU A 27 -9.48 -5.20 -11.67
CA LEU A 27 -9.82 -4.56 -10.42
C LEU A 27 -11.34 -4.45 -10.28
N PRO A 28 -11.91 -4.63 -9.07
CA PRO A 28 -13.34 -4.44 -8.84
C PRO A 28 -13.83 -3.04 -9.19
N THR A 29 -12.94 -2.04 -9.13
CA THR A 29 -13.24 -0.64 -9.47
C THR A 29 -12.06 0.01 -10.18
N PRO A 30 -12.27 0.93 -11.14
CA PRO A 30 -11.20 1.74 -11.71
C PRO A 30 -10.54 2.61 -10.64
N LEU A 31 -9.22 2.63 -10.66
CA LEU A 31 -8.38 3.30 -9.69
C LEU A 31 -7.52 4.37 -10.36
N GLU A 32 -7.50 5.56 -9.78
CA GLU A 32 -6.68 6.68 -10.23
C GLU A 32 -5.88 7.22 -9.04
N GLN A 33 -4.57 7.35 -9.22
CA GLN A 33 -3.62 7.82 -8.17
C GLN A 33 -3.71 7.07 -6.84
N SER A 34 -4.13 5.80 -6.87
CA SER A 34 -4.14 4.93 -5.70
C SER A 34 -2.76 4.75 -5.12
N GLN A 35 -2.69 4.63 -3.79
CA GLN A 35 -1.47 4.28 -3.08
C GLN A 35 -1.48 2.78 -2.80
N CYS A 36 -0.36 2.12 -3.05
CA CYS A 36 -0.23 0.68 -2.86
C CYS A 36 0.92 0.36 -1.91
N VAL A 37 0.74 -0.67 -1.10
CA VAL A 37 1.75 -1.17 -0.15
C VAL A 37 1.87 -2.67 -0.33
N LEU A 38 3.10 -3.15 -0.56
CA LEU A 38 3.39 -4.57 -0.61
C LEU A 38 3.56 -5.14 0.81
N HIS A 39 2.88 -6.26 1.08
CA HIS A 39 3.04 -7.03 2.31
C HIS A 39 2.96 -8.53 2.00
N LYS A 40 4.10 -9.22 2.04
CA LYS A 40 4.21 -10.64 1.65
C LYS A 40 3.65 -10.83 0.23
N HIS A 41 2.71 -11.76 0.05
CA HIS A 41 2.04 -12.02 -1.23
C HIS A 41 0.85 -11.09 -1.51
N GLU A 42 0.66 -10.05 -0.71
CA GLU A 42 -0.46 -9.12 -0.83
C GLU A 42 -0.01 -7.74 -1.31
N LEU A 43 -0.67 -7.24 -2.36
CA LEU A 43 -0.64 -5.84 -2.73
C LEU A 43 -1.85 -5.16 -2.11
N LEU A 44 -1.64 -4.39 -1.05
CA LEU A 44 -2.68 -3.56 -0.45
C LEU A 44 -2.86 -2.32 -1.29
N ILE A 45 -4.10 -2.00 -1.61
CA ILE A 45 -4.50 -0.87 -2.45
C ILE A 45 -5.41 0.00 -1.62
N CYS A 46 -4.97 1.23 -1.33
CA CYS A 46 -5.59 2.09 -0.33
C CYS A 46 -6.28 3.28 -0.99
N GLY A 47 -7.52 3.11 -1.43
CA GLY A 47 -8.32 4.18 -2.04
C GLY A 47 -7.69 4.75 -3.31
N GLY A 48 -8.12 5.95 -3.70
CA GLY A 48 -7.68 6.68 -4.90
C GLY A 48 -8.51 7.96 -5.08
N ILE A 49 -8.27 8.71 -6.16
CA ILE A 49 -9.12 9.87 -6.48
C ILE A 49 -10.58 9.41 -6.52
N SER A 50 -11.42 10.04 -5.70
CA SER A 50 -12.86 9.73 -5.59
C SER A 50 -13.21 8.28 -5.23
N ARG A 51 -12.23 7.47 -4.79
CA ARG A 51 -12.41 6.07 -4.40
C ARG A 51 -11.94 5.85 -2.97
N ARG A 52 -12.86 5.50 -2.08
CA ARG A 52 -12.56 5.30 -0.65
C ARG A 52 -12.24 3.84 -0.30
N ALA A 53 -12.67 2.90 -1.13
CA ALA A 53 -12.50 1.48 -0.89
C ALA A 53 -11.02 1.06 -0.94
N CYS A 54 -10.64 0.18 -0.02
CA CYS A 54 -9.34 -0.44 0.07
C CYS A 54 -9.48 -1.94 -0.23
N TYR A 55 -8.50 -2.49 -0.93
CA TYR A 55 -8.48 -3.88 -1.34
C TYR A 55 -7.12 -4.51 -1.04
N SER A 56 -7.11 -5.81 -0.79
CA SER A 56 -5.90 -6.64 -0.83
C SER A 56 -5.98 -7.50 -2.09
N TYR A 57 -4.97 -7.39 -2.95
CA TYR A 57 -4.76 -8.29 -4.08
C TYR A 57 -3.72 -9.35 -3.71
N HIS A 58 -4.08 -10.61 -3.81
CA HIS A 58 -3.15 -11.70 -3.55
C HIS A 58 -2.46 -12.15 -4.83
N THR A 59 -1.15 -11.95 -4.90
CA THR A 59 -0.31 -12.23 -6.07
C THR A 59 -0.36 -13.69 -6.52
N LEU A 60 -0.35 -14.64 -5.57
CA LEU A 60 -0.43 -16.07 -5.88
C LEU A 60 -1.85 -16.56 -6.25
N LYS A 61 -2.88 -16.06 -5.56
CA LYS A 61 -4.28 -16.48 -5.77
C LYS A 61 -4.93 -15.73 -6.93
N ASN A 62 -4.33 -14.63 -7.40
CA ASN A 62 -4.85 -13.73 -8.43
C ASN A 62 -6.28 -13.22 -8.12
N GLU A 63 -6.51 -12.85 -6.86
CA GLU A 63 -7.82 -12.45 -6.36
C GLU A 63 -7.75 -11.19 -5.50
N TYR A 64 -8.84 -10.41 -5.52
CA TYR A 64 -9.03 -9.24 -4.67
C TYR A 64 -9.99 -9.56 -3.54
N LYS A 65 -9.68 -9.04 -2.35
CA LYS A 65 -10.62 -8.96 -1.22
C LYS A 65 -10.74 -7.53 -0.75
N PHE A 66 -11.96 -7.14 -0.43
CA PHE A 66 -12.23 -5.87 0.23
C PHE A 66 -11.62 -5.86 1.63
N ILE A 67 -11.05 -4.72 2.03
CA ILE A 67 -10.52 -4.49 3.38
C ILE A 67 -11.50 -3.61 4.14
N CYS A 68 -11.65 -2.35 3.71
CA CYS A 68 -12.53 -1.34 4.30
C CYS A 68 -12.66 -0.13 3.38
N GLU A 69 -13.31 0.94 3.85
CA GLU A 69 -13.24 2.25 3.22
C GLU A 69 -12.53 3.27 4.11
N TYR A 70 -11.93 4.29 3.49
CA TYR A 70 -11.62 5.54 4.18
C TYR A 70 -12.90 6.21 4.71
N PRO A 71 -12.84 7.00 5.81
CA PRO A 71 -14.00 7.75 6.30
C PRO A 71 -14.63 8.66 5.23
N SER A 72 -15.95 8.85 5.27
CA SER A 72 -16.70 9.60 4.25
C SER A 72 -16.32 11.08 4.12
N HIS A 73 -15.76 11.67 5.17
CA HIS A 73 -15.32 13.06 5.19
C HIS A 73 -13.90 13.26 4.64
N VAL A 74 -13.19 12.18 4.27
CA VAL A 74 -11.80 12.23 3.79
C VAL A 74 -11.76 12.30 2.27
N THR A 75 -10.96 13.22 1.74
CA THR A 75 -10.70 13.34 0.30
C THR A 75 -9.28 12.90 -0.01
N LEU A 76 -9.13 11.90 -0.87
CA LEU A 76 -7.86 11.24 -1.16
C LEU A 76 -7.05 11.88 -2.30
N TRP A 77 -7.31 13.16 -2.58
CA TRP A 77 -6.56 13.90 -3.59
C TRP A 77 -5.19 14.29 -3.06
N GLY A 78 -4.12 13.66 -3.58
CA GLY A 78 -2.76 13.90 -3.10
C GLY A 78 -2.50 13.33 -1.71
N HIS A 79 -2.91 12.08 -1.47
CA HIS A 79 -2.59 11.36 -0.23
C HIS A 79 -1.41 10.41 -0.43
N CYS A 80 -0.69 10.16 0.66
CA CYS A 80 0.37 9.16 0.74
C CYS A 80 -0.04 8.07 1.72
N VAL A 81 0.39 6.84 1.45
CA VAL A 81 0.26 5.71 2.38
C VAL A 81 1.62 5.05 2.52
N VAL A 82 2.06 4.83 3.76
CA VAL A 82 3.33 4.16 4.05
C VAL A 82 3.14 3.09 5.11
N LYS A 83 3.91 2.01 5.00
CA LYS A 83 4.00 0.96 6.02
C LYS A 83 4.96 1.43 7.12
N LEU A 84 4.47 1.56 8.35
CA LEU A 84 5.32 1.80 9.52
C LEU A 84 6.10 0.52 9.85
N VAL A 85 7.41 0.64 10.06
CA VAL A 85 8.28 -0.46 10.48
C VAL A 85 8.54 -0.31 11.97
N ASN A 86 8.15 -1.31 12.77
CA ASN A 86 8.44 -1.31 14.19
C ASN A 86 9.78 -2.00 14.44
N SER A 87 10.81 -1.21 14.73
CA SER A 87 12.17 -1.70 14.99
C SER A 87 12.27 -2.61 16.23
N ASN A 88 11.27 -2.58 17.12
CA ASN A 88 11.29 -3.29 18.41
C ASN A 88 10.53 -4.62 18.42
N SER A 89 9.82 -4.99 17.34
CA SER A 89 9.15 -6.28 17.24
C SER A 89 9.97 -7.26 16.40
N ASN A 90 10.74 -8.12 17.08
CA ASN A 90 11.34 -9.33 16.49
C ASN A 90 10.30 -10.33 15.91
N SER A 91 9.01 -9.99 15.89
CA SER A 91 7.89 -10.82 15.42
C SER A 91 7.39 -10.47 14.01
N ASP A 92 7.97 -9.47 13.33
CA ASP A 92 7.52 -9.03 12.00
C ASP A 92 7.75 -10.06 10.88
N LYS A 93 8.60 -11.08 11.11
CA LYS A 93 8.84 -12.15 10.12
C LYS A 93 7.65 -13.11 9.97
N ASP A 94 6.86 -13.31 11.04
CA ASP A 94 5.78 -14.31 11.04
C ASP A 94 4.38 -13.70 11.10
N ASN A 95 4.25 -12.41 11.42
CA ASN A 95 2.92 -11.85 11.64
C ASN A 95 2.27 -11.38 10.33
N ASN A 96 1.00 -11.73 10.15
CA ASN A 96 0.15 -11.25 9.05
C ASN A 96 -0.36 -9.82 9.30
N GLN A 97 0.36 -9.04 10.10
CA GLN A 97 -0.06 -7.74 10.60
C GLN A 97 0.96 -6.67 10.25
N ILE A 98 0.48 -5.50 9.86
CA ILE A 98 1.30 -4.31 9.66
C ILE A 98 0.53 -3.07 10.14
N THR A 99 1.24 -1.97 10.37
CA THR A 99 0.61 -0.68 10.58
C THR A 99 0.84 0.20 9.37
N LEU A 100 -0.24 0.77 8.83
CA LEU A 100 -0.22 1.72 7.73
C LEU A 100 -0.52 3.11 8.25
N LEU A 101 0.21 4.10 7.76
CA LEU A 101 -0.05 5.51 8.00
C LEU A 101 -0.48 6.15 6.67
N SER A 102 -1.63 6.82 6.69
CA SER A 102 -2.16 7.58 5.57
C SER A 102 -2.28 9.05 5.94
N PHE A 103 -1.75 9.93 5.11
CA PHE A 103 -1.92 11.37 5.31
C PHE A 103 -1.95 12.12 4.00
N GLY A 104 -2.58 13.29 4.02
CA GLY A 104 -2.66 14.14 2.84
C GLY A 104 -3.76 15.19 2.94
N GLY A 105 -4.34 15.48 1.78
CA GLY A 105 -5.28 16.57 1.57
C GLY A 105 -4.59 17.83 1.05
N SER A 106 -5.39 18.80 0.60
CA SER A 106 -4.92 20.07 0.02
C SER A 106 -5.40 21.27 0.85
N PRO A 107 -4.99 22.51 0.58
CA PRO A 107 -5.58 23.69 1.24
C PRO A 107 -7.11 23.79 1.09
N ILE A 108 -7.67 23.16 0.04
CA ILE A 108 -9.10 23.18 -0.28
C ILE A 108 -9.84 21.98 0.33
N THR A 109 -9.16 20.86 0.53
CA THR A 109 -9.75 19.65 1.14
C THR A 109 -9.32 19.51 2.61
N LYS A 110 -10.15 18.85 3.44
CA LYS A 110 -9.77 18.64 4.84
C LYS A 110 -8.50 17.80 4.92
N LYS A 111 -7.53 18.25 5.72
CA LYS A 111 -6.34 17.47 6.09
C LYS A 111 -6.77 16.18 6.77
N HIS A 112 -6.07 15.08 6.50
CA HIS A 112 -6.22 13.86 7.28
C HIS A 112 -4.86 13.28 7.63
N THR A 113 -4.82 12.62 8.77
CA THR A 113 -3.74 11.73 9.17
C THR A 113 -4.41 10.57 9.91
N LEU A 114 -4.33 9.39 9.31
CA LEU A 114 -5.05 8.20 9.70
C LEU A 114 -4.06 7.06 9.84
N VAL A 115 -4.34 6.16 10.77
CA VAL A 115 -3.58 4.93 10.96
C VAL A 115 -4.51 3.74 10.79
N MET A 116 -3.99 2.67 10.22
CA MET A 116 -4.68 1.38 10.14
C MET A 116 -3.76 0.30 10.65
N LYS A 117 -4.25 -0.46 11.64
CA LYS A 117 -3.66 -1.76 11.97
C LYS A 117 -4.24 -2.77 11.00
N TYR A 118 -3.47 -3.13 9.99
CA TYR A 118 -3.88 -4.10 9.00
C TYR A 118 -3.57 -5.51 9.51
N VAL A 119 -4.49 -6.44 9.29
CA VAL A 119 -4.27 -7.88 9.37
C VAL A 119 -4.77 -8.52 8.09
N SER A 120 -3.99 -9.46 7.55
CA SER A 120 -4.30 -10.16 6.31
C SER A 120 -5.75 -10.65 6.29
N VAL A 121 -6.45 -10.33 5.20
CA VAL A 121 -7.82 -10.82 4.92
C VAL A 121 -7.83 -12.23 4.30
N TRP A 122 -6.65 -12.84 4.20
CA TRP A 122 -6.46 -14.21 3.74
C TRP A 122 -6.24 -15.12 4.95
N SER A 123 -7.10 -16.13 5.07
CA SER A 123 -7.15 -17.05 6.21
C SER A 123 -6.05 -18.11 6.19
N ASP A 124 -5.44 -18.30 5.04
CA ASP A 124 -4.42 -19.31 4.81
C ASP A 124 -3.09 -18.73 5.30
N GLY A 125 -2.46 -19.41 6.25
CA GLY A 125 -1.12 -19.06 6.68
C GLY A 125 -0.15 -19.49 5.58
N ASP A 126 0.10 -18.64 4.60
CA ASP A 126 1.02 -18.92 3.48
C ASP A 126 2.51 -18.95 3.92
N ASN A 127 2.80 -19.39 5.15
CA ASN A 127 4.16 -19.67 5.62
C ASN A 127 4.42 -21.18 5.80
N ASN A 128 3.42 -22.06 5.73
CA ASN A 128 3.66 -23.50 5.80
C ASN A 128 2.93 -24.23 4.67
N ASP A 129 3.72 -24.97 3.88
CA ASP A 129 3.30 -25.99 2.90
C ASP A 129 2.61 -27.21 3.55
N ASP A 130 1.94 -27.04 4.69
CA ASP A 130 1.24 -28.11 5.38
C ASP A 130 -0.16 -28.26 4.78
N GLU A 131 -0.28 -29.10 3.75
CA GLU A 131 -1.51 -29.49 3.05
C GLU A 131 -2.58 -30.18 3.95
N ASN A 132 -2.43 -30.15 5.28
CA ASN A 132 -3.25 -30.90 6.24
C ASN A 132 -4.08 -30.04 7.21
N GLU A 133 -4.34 -28.77 6.91
CA GLU A 133 -5.36 -28.01 7.67
C GLU A 133 -6.78 -28.36 7.18
N ASN A 134 -7.55 -29.09 8.00
CA ASN A 134 -8.95 -29.39 7.72
C ASN A 134 -9.84 -28.11 7.74
N GLU A 135 -10.96 -28.11 6.99
CA GLU A 135 -11.89 -26.97 6.86
C GLU A 135 -12.41 -26.43 8.21
N THR A 136 -12.49 -27.32 9.21
CA THR A 136 -12.93 -26.97 10.58
C THR A 136 -11.92 -26.08 11.31
N ASN A 137 -10.62 -26.23 11.06
CA ASN A 137 -9.58 -25.38 11.64
C ASN A 137 -9.50 -24.02 10.94
N LYS A 138 -9.66 -23.98 9.61
CA LYS A 138 -9.72 -22.75 8.82
C LYS A 138 -10.88 -21.83 9.22
N SER A 139 -12.06 -22.41 9.42
CA SER A 139 -13.25 -21.66 9.88
C SER A 139 -13.10 -21.11 11.31
N LYS A 140 -12.49 -21.87 12.23
CA LYS A 140 -12.15 -21.40 13.59
C LYS A 140 -11.13 -20.27 13.60
N LYS A 141 -10.13 -20.32 12.71
CA LYS A 141 -9.12 -19.27 12.56
C LYS A 141 -9.73 -17.97 12.01
N LEU A 142 -10.59 -18.09 10.99
CA LEU A 142 -11.31 -16.95 10.41
C LEU A 142 -12.28 -16.30 11.41
N SER A 143 -13.01 -17.10 12.20
CA SER A 143 -13.92 -16.56 13.22
C SER A 143 -13.15 -15.82 14.33
N LYS A 144 -12.00 -16.36 14.75
CA LYS A 144 -11.10 -15.69 15.69
C LYS A 144 -10.54 -14.37 15.13
N LEU A 145 -10.16 -14.34 13.85
CA LEU A 145 -9.69 -13.13 13.17
C LEU A 145 -10.80 -12.06 13.14
N ASN A 146 -12.01 -12.44 12.76
CA ASN A 146 -13.16 -11.53 12.74
C ASN A 146 -13.47 -10.97 14.14
N GLN A 147 -13.36 -11.79 15.18
CA GLN A 147 -13.56 -11.36 16.56
C GLN A 147 -12.47 -10.37 17.01
N LEU A 148 -11.21 -10.63 16.65
CA LEU A 148 -10.07 -9.76 16.95
C LEU A 148 -10.15 -8.43 16.19
N ASN A 149 -10.64 -8.46 14.95
CA ASN A 149 -10.87 -7.26 14.14
C ASN A 149 -11.91 -6.36 14.80
N LYS A 150 -13.02 -6.95 15.23
CA LYS A 150 -14.13 -6.23 15.86
C LYS A 150 -13.74 -5.57 17.19
N SER A 151 -12.84 -6.16 17.97
CA SER A 151 -12.47 -5.62 19.29
C SER A 151 -11.38 -4.54 19.26
N ASN A 152 -10.58 -4.48 18.18
CA ASN A 152 -9.40 -3.62 18.11
C ASN A 152 -9.38 -2.68 16.89
N ASN A 153 -10.49 -2.60 16.14
CA ASN A 153 -10.62 -1.81 14.91
C ASN A 153 -9.51 -2.14 13.89
N TYR A 154 -9.16 -3.43 13.74
CA TYR A 154 -8.26 -3.82 12.65
C TYR A 154 -8.94 -3.61 11.31
N ASN A 155 -8.11 -3.40 10.29
CA ASN A 155 -8.55 -3.18 8.92
C ASN A 155 -9.48 -1.97 8.80
N GLU A 156 -9.43 -1.02 9.73
CA GLU A 156 -10.17 0.23 9.66
C GLU A 156 -9.22 1.42 9.76
N TRP A 157 -9.56 2.51 9.08
CA TRP A 157 -8.84 3.77 9.20
C TRP A 157 -9.36 4.54 10.41
N ILE A 158 -8.49 4.77 11.39
CA ILE A 158 -8.77 5.57 12.58
C ILE A 158 -7.89 6.84 12.61
N PRO A 159 -8.31 7.92 13.29
CA PRO A 159 -7.47 9.10 13.47
C PRO A 159 -6.12 8.74 14.09
N PHE A 160 -5.04 9.30 13.56
CA PHE A 160 -3.72 9.18 14.18
C PHE A 160 -3.60 10.21 15.30
N THR A 161 -3.46 9.77 16.55
CA THR A 161 -3.47 10.64 17.73
C THR A 161 -2.25 10.43 18.62
N ASP A 162 -1.93 11.44 19.41
CA ASP A 162 -0.97 11.32 20.50
C ASP A 162 -1.54 10.51 21.70
N ASN A 163 -0.76 10.37 22.76
CA ASN A 163 -1.14 9.65 23.98
C ASN A 163 -2.31 10.30 24.76
N HIS A 164 -2.70 11.52 24.39
CA HIS A 164 -3.82 12.26 24.98
C HIS A 164 -5.04 12.29 24.03
N ASN A 165 -5.03 11.48 22.97
CA ASN A 165 -6.04 11.44 21.92
C ASN A 165 -6.16 12.75 21.10
N HIS A 166 -5.13 13.58 21.07
CA HIS A 166 -5.11 14.73 20.19
C HIS A 166 -4.70 14.31 18.77
N PRO A 167 -5.45 14.71 17.72
CA PRO A 167 -5.09 14.41 16.34
C PRO A 167 -3.72 14.97 15.96
N ILE A 168 -2.85 14.12 15.44
CA ILE A 168 -1.55 14.49 14.88
C ILE A 168 -1.78 14.90 13.43
N ILE A 169 -1.25 16.05 13.02
CA ILE A 169 -1.43 16.58 11.67
C ILE A 169 -0.07 16.63 10.97
N ILE A 170 0.12 15.77 9.98
CA ILE A 170 1.35 15.71 9.17
C ILE A 170 1.17 16.60 7.92
N ARG A 171 0.96 17.91 8.12
CA ARG A 171 0.92 18.94 7.06
C ARG A 171 0.92 20.37 7.61
N ARG A 172 1.65 21.30 6.98
CA ARG A 172 1.48 22.74 7.27
C ARG A 172 0.22 23.30 6.58
N ASN A 173 -0.18 24.51 6.98
CA ASN A 173 -1.44 25.12 6.54
C ASN A 173 -1.50 25.36 5.03
N ASP A 174 -0.37 25.73 4.43
CA ASP A 174 -0.32 26.18 3.02
C ASP A 174 0.35 25.19 2.06
N ASP A 175 0.82 24.03 2.55
CA ASP A 175 1.51 23.07 1.69
C ASP A 175 0.53 22.27 0.82
N TYR A 176 0.84 22.20 -0.48
CA TYR A 176 0.16 21.35 -1.44
C TYR A 176 0.82 19.98 -1.51
N TYR A 177 0.27 18.99 -0.81
CA TYR A 177 0.77 17.60 -0.83
C TYR A 177 0.31 16.82 -2.07
N LEU A 178 -0.24 17.51 -3.07
CA LEU A 178 -0.59 16.90 -4.35
C LEU A 178 0.66 16.38 -5.06
N GLY A 179 0.73 15.06 -5.22
CA GLY A 179 1.91 14.39 -5.78
C GLY A 179 3.09 14.34 -4.81
N ALA A 180 2.87 14.54 -3.51
CA ALA A 180 3.88 14.25 -2.51
C ALA A 180 4.29 12.76 -2.56
N ARG A 181 5.52 12.52 -2.11
CA ARG A 181 6.08 11.18 -1.91
C ARG A 181 6.71 11.12 -0.53
N VAL A 182 6.63 9.93 0.06
CA VAL A 182 7.06 9.68 1.42
C VAL A 182 7.90 8.42 1.47
N LEU A 183 8.99 8.48 2.22
CA LEU A 183 9.81 7.33 2.59
C LEU A 183 10.02 7.35 4.11
N ILE A 184 10.06 6.16 4.72
CA ILE A 184 10.48 6.00 6.12
C ILE A 184 11.97 5.66 6.16
N GLY A 185 12.70 6.31 7.05
CA GLY A 185 14.10 6.01 7.29
C GLY A 185 14.58 6.47 8.68
N GLY A 186 15.88 6.76 8.75
CA GLY A 186 16.58 6.96 10.02
C GLY A 186 16.93 5.64 10.72
N ILE A 187 17.90 5.68 11.63
CA ILE A 187 18.46 4.46 12.25
C ILE A 187 17.41 3.58 12.95
N ASN A 188 16.33 4.20 13.45
CA ASN A 188 15.22 3.51 14.11
C ASN A 188 13.91 3.51 13.30
N ASN A 189 13.92 3.81 12.00
CA ASN A 189 12.72 3.90 11.13
C ASN A 189 11.63 4.85 11.66
N HIS A 190 12.04 5.93 12.30
CA HIS A 190 11.15 6.90 12.96
C HIS A 190 11.05 8.23 12.19
N LEU A 191 11.76 8.37 11.07
CA LEU A 191 11.76 9.61 10.30
C LEU A 191 10.96 9.43 9.01
N LEU A 192 9.98 10.30 8.80
CA LEU A 192 9.28 10.47 7.52
C LEU A 192 10.00 11.54 6.70
N PHE A 193 10.56 11.13 5.57
CA PHE A 193 11.07 12.03 4.55
C PHE A 193 9.94 12.30 3.56
N ILE A 194 9.46 13.54 3.52
CA ILE A 194 8.31 13.97 2.73
C ILE A 194 8.81 14.94 1.67
N THR A 195 8.81 14.49 0.43
CA THR A 195 9.10 15.36 -0.73
C THR A 195 7.79 15.78 -1.37
N TYR A 196 7.68 17.06 -1.71
CA TYR A 196 6.45 17.63 -2.27
C TYR A 196 6.79 18.78 -3.23
N ARG A 197 5.75 19.44 -3.75
CA ARG A 197 5.84 20.47 -4.79
C ARG A 197 6.93 21.51 -4.49
N ASP A 198 7.49 22.09 -5.56
CA ASP A 198 8.50 23.16 -5.50
C ASP A 198 9.75 22.70 -4.77
N ASN A 199 10.28 21.55 -5.21
CA ASN A 199 11.53 20.93 -4.74
C ASN A 199 11.67 20.81 -3.22
N ASN A 200 10.57 20.90 -2.47
CA ASN A 200 10.60 20.92 -1.02
C ASN A 200 10.75 19.51 -0.45
N ILE A 201 11.50 19.42 0.64
CA ILE A 201 11.61 18.23 1.49
C ILE A 201 11.35 18.62 2.95
N SER A 202 10.59 17.80 3.65
CA SER A 202 10.36 17.90 5.09
C SER A 202 10.74 16.60 5.78
N VAL A 203 11.28 16.72 6.99
CA VAL A 203 11.57 15.57 7.85
C VAL A 203 10.67 15.67 9.07
N PHE A 204 9.83 14.66 9.26
CA PHE A 204 8.91 14.56 10.40
C PHE A 204 9.29 13.36 11.27
N ASP A 205 9.34 13.57 12.58
CA ASP A 205 9.67 12.54 13.56
C ASP A 205 8.39 11.88 14.09
N LEU A 206 8.28 10.56 13.86
CA LEU A 206 7.16 9.73 14.28
C LEU A 206 7.14 9.46 15.80
N ASN A 207 8.22 9.70 16.53
CA ASN A 207 8.26 9.51 17.98
C ASN A 207 7.82 10.78 18.73
N THR A 208 8.27 11.94 18.25
CA THR A 208 7.96 13.24 18.87
C THR A 208 6.75 13.93 18.26
N PHE A 209 6.27 13.44 17.11
CA PHE A 209 5.20 14.03 16.30
C PHE A 209 5.48 15.48 15.87
N GLN A 210 6.76 15.79 15.59
CA GLN A 210 7.22 17.13 15.23
C GLN A 210 8.02 17.12 13.92
N PHE A 211 7.96 18.25 13.21
CA PHE A 211 8.87 18.48 12.09
C PHE A 211 10.26 18.83 12.62
N ILE A 212 11.28 18.10 12.15
CA ILE A 212 12.70 18.35 12.49
C ILE A 212 13.29 19.40 11.55
N LYS A 213 13.05 19.26 10.25
CA LYS A 213 13.67 20.11 9.23
C LYS A 213 12.77 20.28 8.03
N HIS A 214 12.91 21.45 7.41
CA HIS A 214 12.42 21.76 6.08
C HIS A 214 13.61 22.23 5.25
N ASP A 215 13.68 21.80 4.00
CA ASP A 215 14.72 22.20 3.07
C ASP A 215 14.22 22.11 1.64
N GLN A 216 15.06 22.54 0.70
CA GLN A 216 14.86 22.35 -0.72
C GLN A 216 15.90 21.39 -1.27
N LEU A 217 15.45 20.40 -2.03
CA LEU A 217 16.34 19.56 -2.81
C LEU A 217 17.09 20.42 -3.84
N PRO A 218 18.36 20.10 -4.15
CA PRO A 218 19.22 20.86 -5.06
C PRO A 218 18.82 20.61 -6.52
N THR A 219 17.58 20.98 -6.87
CA THR A 219 17.01 20.89 -8.21
C THR A 219 16.13 22.11 -8.44
N ASN A 220 16.16 22.63 -9.66
CA ASN A 220 15.35 23.79 -10.05
C ASN A 220 13.98 23.38 -10.63
N ASN A 221 13.69 22.07 -10.66
CA ASN A 221 12.47 21.54 -11.24
C ASN A 221 11.39 21.28 -10.18
N ILE A 222 10.13 21.49 -10.57
CA ILE A 222 8.99 21.07 -9.75
C ILE A 222 9.00 19.54 -9.64
N ILE A 223 9.05 19.03 -8.42
CA ILE A 223 8.93 17.60 -8.14
C ILE A 223 7.49 17.28 -7.72
N LYS A 224 6.89 16.27 -8.36
CA LYS A 224 5.58 15.70 -8.00
C LYS A 224 5.45 14.33 -8.64
N TYR A 225 4.75 13.42 -7.97
CA TYR A 225 4.48 12.05 -8.44
C TYR A 225 5.70 11.20 -8.81
N HIS A 226 6.90 11.57 -8.37
CA HIS A 226 8.15 10.86 -8.64
C HIS A 226 8.20 9.51 -7.89
N CYS A 227 9.24 8.70 -8.12
CA CYS A 227 9.50 7.50 -7.32
C CYS A 227 10.71 7.73 -6.41
N PHE A 228 10.75 7.01 -5.30
CA PHE A 228 11.96 6.82 -4.50
C PHE A 228 12.69 5.55 -4.95
#